data_AF-A0A6A3L5G6-F1
#
_entry.id   AF-A0A6A3L5G6-F1
#
_cell.length_a   1.000
_cell.length_b   1.000
_cell.length_c   1.000
_cell.angle_alpha   90.00
_cell.angle_beta   90.00
_cell.angle_gamma   90.00
#
_symmetry.space_group_name_H-M   'P 1'
#
loop_
_entity.id
_entity.type
_entity.pdbx_description
1 polymer ?
#
loop_
_entity_poly.entity_id
_entity_poly.type
_entity_poly.pdbx_seq_one_letter_code
_entity_poly.pdbx_strand_id
1 'polypeptide(L)'
;MHSTRISSTVRLRPGGQALVVTEVQGKAPEDATVLIEGLQEVDATVRVARTLCTVNDGKVLVEVCNTSTEEVIISKHTLLAVATVVPETAFASSASTDGGKTPASEESRTKPEENPSWIDSILSAAATGASSSQGTMPELEKVLQEELNVDFSDSKLNEEQRALLRSLIELFCDMFVETSMTPGRTDLLQFSVDTGTHSPIKQRPYRVSKAEGDVMEAEIQQYLKLGHIRPSTSPWASPVLMIRKPDGGIVSDSALIIGDSTR
;
A
#
# COMPACT_ATOMS: atom_id res chain seq x y z
N MET A 1 -23.25 0.60 -18.61
CA MET A 1 -21.80 0.60 -18.80
C MET A 1 -21.45 1.87 -19.55
N HIS A 2 -20.64 2.74 -18.96
CA HIS A 2 -20.28 4.06 -19.49
C HIS A 2 -18.84 4.02 -19.96
N SER A 3 -18.45 4.77 -21.00
CA SER A 3 -17.04 4.85 -21.39
C SER A 3 -16.40 6.12 -20.85
N THR A 4 -15.10 6.13 -20.55
CA THR A 4 -14.40 7.35 -20.15
C THR A 4 -13.40 7.81 -21.22
N ARG A 5 -13.30 9.13 -21.41
CA ARG A 5 -12.35 9.76 -22.35
C ARG A 5 -11.42 10.70 -21.62
N ILE A 6 -10.13 10.63 -21.93
CA ILE A 6 -9.14 11.51 -21.30
C ILE A 6 -9.38 12.98 -21.66
N SER A 7 -9.39 13.86 -20.65
CA SER A 7 -9.67 15.29 -20.82
C SER A 7 -8.47 16.09 -21.31
N SER A 8 -7.27 15.50 -21.30
CA SER A 8 -6.00 16.14 -21.67
C SER A 8 -5.07 15.16 -22.36
N THR A 9 -4.16 15.66 -23.21
CA THR A 9 -3.09 14.84 -23.78
C THR A 9 -1.99 14.61 -22.74
N VAL A 10 -1.55 13.37 -22.56
CA VAL A 10 -0.52 12.99 -21.59
C VAL A 10 0.57 12.17 -22.28
N ARG A 11 1.81 12.45 -21.90
CA ARG A 11 3.02 11.77 -22.39
C ARG A 11 3.61 10.94 -21.27
N LEU A 12 3.71 9.63 -21.47
CA LEU A 12 4.22 8.68 -20.50
C LEU A 12 5.55 8.11 -20.99
N ARG A 13 6.60 8.29 -20.19
CA ARG A 13 7.91 7.64 -20.41
C ARG A 13 7.78 6.12 -20.27
N PRO A 14 8.73 5.33 -20.81
CA PRO A 14 8.77 3.88 -20.58
C PRO A 14 8.70 3.54 -19.09
N GLY A 15 7.81 2.64 -18.70
CA GLY A 15 7.56 2.28 -17.30
C GLY A 15 6.91 3.38 -16.45
N GLY A 16 6.53 4.52 -17.05
CA GLY A 16 5.94 5.66 -16.34
C GLY A 16 4.45 5.45 -16.05
N GLN A 17 3.97 6.08 -14.97
CA GLN A 17 2.56 6.09 -14.57
C GLN A 17 2.07 7.52 -14.33
N ALA A 18 0.77 7.75 -14.54
CA ALA A 18 0.13 9.03 -14.24
C ALA A 18 -1.35 8.85 -13.88
N LEU A 19 -1.84 9.73 -13.00
CA LEU A 19 -3.28 9.94 -12.80
C LEU A 19 -3.78 10.94 -13.84
N VAL A 20 -4.79 10.54 -14.61
CA VAL A 20 -5.39 11.35 -15.65
C VAL A 20 -6.87 11.61 -15.36
N VAL A 21 -7.29 12.84 -15.60
CA VAL A 21 -8.71 13.21 -15.53
C VAL A 21 -9.40 12.70 -16.79
N THR A 22 -10.49 11.98 -16.60
CA THR A 22 -11.32 11.48 -17.69
C THR A 22 -12.76 11.93 -17.51
N GLU A 23 -13.45 12.16 -18.62
CA GLU A 23 -14.87 12.50 -18.67
C GLU A 23 -15.69 11.23 -18.92
N VAL A 24 -16.65 10.97 -18.05
CA VAL A 24 -17.53 9.81 -18.12
C VAL A 24 -18.63 10.09 -19.14
N GLN A 25 -18.70 9.25 -20.18
CA GLN A 25 -19.69 9.37 -21.24
C GLN A 25 -20.99 8.68 -20.84
N GLY A 26 -22.06 9.48 -20.77
CA GLY A 26 -23.41 9.04 -20.43
C GLY A 26 -23.88 9.60 -19.08
N LYS A 27 -25.14 9.33 -18.70
CA LYS A 27 -25.75 9.85 -17.47
C LYS A 27 -25.31 9.05 -16.24
N ALA A 28 -24.01 8.94 -15.98
CA ALA A 28 -23.57 8.50 -14.66
C ALA A 28 -24.06 9.52 -13.62
N PRO A 29 -24.74 9.10 -12.54
CA PRO A 29 -25.19 10.02 -11.51
C PRO A 29 -24.00 10.72 -10.86
N GLU A 30 -24.21 11.97 -10.46
CA GLU A 30 -23.27 12.68 -9.60
C GLU A 30 -23.14 11.95 -8.26
N ASP A 31 -21.94 11.97 -7.67
CA ASP A 31 -21.57 11.26 -6.44
C ASP A 31 -21.71 9.72 -6.50
N ALA A 32 -22.02 9.15 -7.67
CA ALA A 32 -22.07 7.70 -7.82
C ALA A 32 -20.68 7.07 -7.74
N THR A 33 -20.60 5.90 -7.11
CA THR A 33 -19.40 5.07 -7.15
C THR A 33 -19.37 4.30 -8.47
N VAL A 34 -18.26 4.41 -9.20
CA VAL A 34 -18.02 3.71 -10.46
C VAL A 34 -16.76 2.86 -10.38
N LEU A 35 -16.82 1.65 -10.94
CA LEU A 35 -15.66 0.81 -11.18
C LEU A 35 -15.07 1.15 -12.54
N ILE A 36 -13.80 1.55 -12.55
CA ILE A 36 -13.02 1.86 -13.73
C ILE A 36 -12.23 0.63 -14.16
N GLU A 37 -12.38 0.21 -15.41
CA GLU A 37 -11.67 -0.93 -15.99
C GLU A 37 -11.08 -0.55 -17.36
N GLY A 38 -9.82 -0.92 -17.60
CA GLY A 38 -9.16 -0.63 -18.88
C GLY A 38 -9.85 -1.28 -20.07
N LEU A 39 -9.97 -0.54 -21.17
CA LEU A 39 -10.48 -1.08 -22.43
C LEU A 39 -9.40 -1.91 -23.13
N GLN A 40 -9.79 -3.09 -23.62
CA GLN A 40 -8.92 -3.96 -24.42
C GLN A 40 -8.54 -3.36 -25.78
N GLU A 41 -9.31 -2.36 -26.23
CA GLU A 41 -9.11 -1.65 -27.50
C GLU A 41 -8.09 -0.52 -27.42
N VAL A 42 -7.65 -0.16 -26.20
CA VAL A 42 -6.49 0.73 -26.02
C VAL A 42 -5.25 -0.04 -26.43
N ASP A 43 -4.29 0.66 -27.07
CA ASP A 43 -2.98 0.11 -27.40
C ASP A 43 -2.47 -0.76 -26.25
N ALA A 44 -2.11 -2.02 -26.54
CA ALA A 44 -1.79 -3.03 -25.53
C ALA A 44 -0.66 -2.60 -24.58
N THR A 45 0.10 -1.57 -24.97
CA THR A 45 1.18 -0.94 -24.19
C THR A 45 0.69 -0.01 -23.08
N VAL A 46 -0.54 0.51 -23.14
CA VAL A 46 -1.14 1.31 -22.08
C VAL A 46 -2.05 0.43 -21.24
N ARG A 47 -1.80 0.40 -19.93
CA ARG A 47 -2.69 -0.26 -18.97
C ARG A 47 -3.38 0.77 -18.11
N VAL A 48 -4.59 0.44 -17.70
CA VAL A 48 -5.40 1.22 -16.75
C VAL A 48 -5.54 0.38 -15.49
N ALA A 49 -5.31 0.99 -14.33
CA ALA A 49 -5.55 0.33 -13.05
C ALA A 49 -7.06 0.14 -12.83
N ARG A 50 -7.43 -1.01 -12.26
CA ARG A 50 -8.81 -1.29 -11.87
C ARG A 50 -9.11 -0.56 -10.55
N THR A 51 -9.93 0.47 -10.60
CA THR A 51 -10.09 1.41 -9.47
C THR A 51 -11.56 1.75 -9.25
N LEU A 52 -11.99 1.84 -7.98
CA LEU A 52 -13.29 2.42 -7.61
C LEU A 52 -13.13 3.93 -7.42
N CYS A 53 -13.95 4.72 -8.10
CA CYS A 53 -13.89 6.17 -8.08
C CYS A 53 -15.28 6.76 -7.85
N THR A 54 -15.37 7.91 -7.21
CA THR A 54 -16.60 8.72 -7.16
C THR A 54 -16.64 9.64 -8.38
N VAL A 55 -17.81 9.76 -9.01
CA VAL A 55 -18.03 10.68 -10.14
C VAL A 55 -18.26 12.10 -9.60
N ASN A 56 -17.36 13.02 -9.96
CA ASN A 56 -17.46 14.43 -9.59
C ASN A 56 -17.55 15.28 -10.87
N ASP A 57 -18.61 16.08 -11.04
CA ASP A 57 -18.84 16.88 -12.26
C ASP A 57 -18.74 16.08 -13.57
N GLY A 58 -19.20 14.83 -13.57
CA GLY A 58 -19.09 13.92 -14.71
C GLY A 58 -17.65 13.47 -15.03
N LYS A 59 -16.70 13.70 -14.12
CA LYS A 59 -15.29 13.35 -14.27
C LYS A 59 -14.85 12.33 -13.22
N VAL A 60 -13.83 11.55 -13.59
CA VAL A 60 -13.17 10.58 -12.71
C VAL A 60 -11.66 10.59 -12.96
N LEU A 61 -10.90 10.27 -11.91
CA LEU A 61 -9.47 10.04 -12.01
C LEU A 61 -9.21 8.59 -12.41
N VAL A 62 -8.32 8.41 -13.37
CA VAL A 62 -7.93 7.10 -13.90
C VAL A 62 -6.41 7.01 -13.84
N GLU A 63 -5.90 5.95 -13.24
CA GLU A 63 -4.46 5.68 -13.26
C GLU A 63 -4.11 4.90 -14.53
N VAL A 64 -3.16 5.44 -15.29
CA VAL A 64 -2.63 4.84 -16.51
C VAL A 64 -1.13 4.60 -16.37
N CYS A 65 -0.66 3.46 -16.85
CA CYS A 65 0.75 3.15 -16.93
C CYS A 65 1.17 2.74 -18.34
N ASN A 66 2.38 3.16 -18.71
CA ASN A 66 3.04 2.77 -19.93
C ASN A 66 3.91 1.53 -19.67
N THR A 67 3.50 0.41 -20.24
CA THR A 67 4.21 -0.87 -20.17
C THR A 67 5.15 -1.11 -21.35
N SER A 68 5.24 -0.16 -22.29
CA SER A 68 6.18 -0.19 -23.39
C SER A 68 7.60 0.18 -22.95
N THR A 69 8.57 -0.27 -23.74
CA THR A 69 9.96 0.22 -23.72
C THR A 69 10.12 1.57 -24.43
N GLU A 70 9.08 2.03 -25.12
CA GLU A 70 9.04 3.30 -25.83
C GLU A 70 8.08 4.28 -25.16
N GLU A 71 8.22 5.55 -25.53
CA GLU A 71 7.34 6.59 -25.04
C GLU A 71 5.96 6.54 -25.69
N VAL A 72 4.91 6.73 -24.88
CA VAL A 72 3.53 6.71 -25.35
C VAL A 72 2.87 8.07 -25.12
N ILE A 73 2.15 8.55 -26.13
CA ILE A 73 1.35 9.78 -26.07
C ILE A 73 -0.12 9.39 -26.14
N ILE A 74 -0.83 9.58 -25.04
CA ILE A 74 -2.28 9.40 -24.97
C ILE A 74 -2.91 10.74 -25.33
N SER A 75 -3.57 10.81 -26.47
CA SER A 75 -4.17 12.05 -26.97
C SER A 75 -5.48 12.40 -26.25
N LYS A 76 -5.78 13.70 -26.15
CA LYS A 76 -7.08 14.17 -25.64
C LYS A 76 -8.23 13.49 -26.38
N HIS A 77 -9.26 13.08 -25.64
CA HIS A 77 -10.45 12.35 -26.09
C HIS A 77 -10.23 10.87 -26.47
N THR A 78 -9.03 10.32 -26.27
CA THR A 78 -8.83 8.86 -26.35
C THR A 78 -9.70 8.17 -25.30
N LEU A 79 -10.41 7.13 -25.74
CA LEU A 79 -11.16 6.21 -24.89
C LEU A 79 -10.15 5.37 -24.11
N LEU A 80 -10.21 5.40 -22.78
CA LEU A 80 -9.23 4.69 -21.94
C LEU A 80 -9.84 3.54 -21.17
N ALA A 81 -11.01 3.78 -20.59
CA ALA A 81 -11.60 2.86 -19.65
C ALA A 81 -13.11 2.83 -19.78
N VAL A 82 -13.67 1.83 -19.14
CA VAL A 82 -15.08 1.66 -18.92
C VAL A 82 -15.39 1.98 -17.46
N ALA A 83 -16.41 2.81 -17.24
CA ALA A 83 -16.98 3.11 -15.94
C ALA A 83 -18.31 2.34 -15.77
N THR A 84 -18.33 1.40 -14.84
CA THR A 84 -19.54 0.68 -14.44
C THR A 84 -20.04 1.26 -13.13
N VAL A 85 -21.27 1.79 -13.12
CA VAL A 85 -21.89 2.27 -11.87
C VAL A 85 -22.07 1.08 -10.94
N VAL A 86 -21.49 1.19 -9.76
CA VAL A 86 -21.61 0.18 -8.71
C VAL A 86 -22.80 0.60 -7.85
N PRO A 87 -23.87 -0.20 -7.79
CA PRO A 87 -25.04 0.16 -6.99
C PRO A 87 -24.68 0.17 -5.50
N GLU A 88 -25.34 1.00 -4.71
CA GLU A 88 -25.13 1.03 -3.25
C GLU A 88 -25.39 -0.34 -2.60
N THR A 89 -26.29 -1.13 -3.19
CA THR A 89 -26.56 -2.51 -2.76
C THR A 89 -25.39 -3.46 -2.94
N ALA A 90 -24.42 -3.16 -3.82
CA ALA A 90 -23.18 -3.93 -3.90
C ALA A 90 -22.28 -3.70 -2.67
N PHE A 91 -22.51 -2.62 -1.92
CA PHE A 91 -21.86 -2.32 -0.64
C PHE A 91 -22.77 -2.63 0.56
N ALA A 92 -24.06 -2.88 0.33
CA ALA A 92 -24.98 -3.31 1.36
C ALA A 92 -24.69 -4.79 1.66
N SER A 93 -24.35 -5.06 2.92
CA SER A 93 -24.43 -6.41 3.46
C SER A 93 -25.85 -6.93 3.28
N SER A 94 -25.99 -8.20 2.88
CA SER A 94 -27.28 -8.85 2.71
C SER A 94 -27.93 -9.10 4.08
N ALA A 95 -28.43 -8.04 4.71
CA ALA A 95 -29.34 -8.16 5.83
C ALA A 95 -30.64 -8.77 5.28
N SER A 96 -30.89 -10.02 5.64
CA SER A 96 -32.21 -10.64 5.51
C SER A 96 -33.25 -9.73 6.15
N THR A 97 -34.06 -9.10 5.31
CA THR A 97 -35.25 -8.39 5.76
C THR A 97 -36.26 -9.45 6.20
N ASP A 98 -36.39 -9.67 7.51
CA ASP A 98 -37.62 -10.25 8.05
C ASP A 98 -38.26 -9.24 8.99
N GLY A 99 -39.26 -8.55 8.46
CA GLY A 99 -40.13 -7.70 9.24
C GLY A 99 -41.35 -8.50 9.68
N GLY A 100 -41.53 -8.71 10.98
CA GLY A 100 -42.86 -9.05 11.51
C GLY A 100 -42.94 -9.74 12.88
N LYS A 101 -43.14 -8.91 13.92
CA LYS A 101 -43.86 -9.18 15.19
C LYS A 101 -43.20 -10.09 16.25
N THR A 102 -42.78 -9.46 17.35
CA THR A 102 -42.76 -10.02 18.71
C THR A 102 -44.19 -10.40 19.16
N PRO A 103 -44.39 -11.38 20.09
CA PRO A 103 -44.07 -11.16 21.51
C PRO A 103 -43.40 -12.32 22.26
N ALA A 104 -42.51 -11.92 23.18
CA ALA A 104 -42.14 -12.49 24.48
C ALA A 104 -42.02 -14.02 24.70
N SER A 105 -40.80 -14.48 25.06
CA SER A 105 -40.52 -15.21 26.31
C SER A 105 -39.00 -15.41 26.49
N GLU A 106 -38.61 -15.52 27.76
CA GLU A 106 -37.27 -15.36 28.31
C GLU A 106 -36.30 -16.55 28.11
N GLU A 107 -35.03 -16.22 28.32
CA GLU A 107 -33.92 -17.04 28.86
C GLU A 107 -33.07 -17.98 27.95
N SER A 108 -31.81 -17.54 27.83
CA SER A 108 -30.57 -18.31 28.01
C SER A 108 -30.01 -19.14 26.85
N ARG A 109 -29.00 -18.59 26.16
CA ARG A 109 -27.59 -19.07 26.19
C ARG A 109 -26.79 -18.35 25.09
N THR A 110 -25.70 -17.74 25.51
CA THR A 110 -24.64 -17.20 24.67
C THR A 110 -24.11 -18.27 23.70
N LYS A 111 -24.23 -18.02 22.41
CA LYS A 111 -23.44 -18.66 21.35
C LYS A 111 -22.40 -17.64 20.86
N PRO A 112 -21.18 -18.07 20.49
CA PRO A 112 -20.24 -17.17 19.83
C PRO A 112 -20.79 -16.84 18.44
N GLU A 113 -20.68 -15.57 18.06
CA GLU A 113 -21.08 -15.02 16.78
C GLU A 113 -20.40 -15.80 15.64
N GLU A 114 -21.20 -16.45 14.81
CA GLU A 114 -20.72 -17.10 13.58
C GLU A 114 -20.47 -16.00 12.54
N ASN A 115 -19.21 -15.88 12.09
CA ASN A 115 -18.85 -15.01 10.98
C ASN A 115 -19.74 -15.31 9.76
N PRO A 116 -20.44 -14.32 9.19
CA PRO A 116 -21.38 -14.59 8.11
C PRO A 116 -20.63 -15.03 6.83
N SER A 117 -21.00 -16.21 6.30
CA SER A 117 -20.31 -16.95 5.21
C SER A 117 -19.92 -16.18 3.94
N TRP A 118 -20.52 -15.02 3.69
CA TRP A 118 -20.15 -14.16 2.57
C TRP A 118 -18.81 -13.45 2.78
N ILE A 119 -18.42 -13.18 4.03
CA ILE A 119 -17.13 -12.56 4.38
C ILE A 119 -15.99 -13.47 3.92
N ASP A 120 -16.09 -14.78 4.21
CA ASP A 120 -15.13 -15.78 3.76
C ASP A 120 -15.02 -15.83 2.23
N SER A 121 -16.14 -15.60 1.53
CA SER A 121 -16.17 -15.57 0.06
C SER A 121 -15.44 -14.35 -0.51
N ILE A 122 -15.53 -13.18 0.15
CA ILE A 122 -14.80 -11.96 -0.23
C ILE A 122 -13.30 -12.12 0.06
N LEU A 123 -12.95 -12.60 1.26
CA LEU A 123 -11.56 -12.84 1.66
C LEU A 123 -10.89 -13.88 0.76
N SER A 124 -11.59 -14.96 0.43
CA SER A 124 -11.10 -15.98 -0.50
C SER A 124 -10.87 -15.43 -1.91
N ALA A 125 -11.70 -14.49 -2.38
CA ALA A 125 -11.49 -13.85 -3.68
C ALA A 125 -10.27 -12.90 -3.66
N ALA A 126 -9.99 -12.26 -2.53
CA ALA A 126 -8.83 -11.39 -2.34
C ALA A 126 -7.51 -12.19 -2.17
N ALA A 127 -7.56 -13.36 -1.55
CA ALA A 127 -6.40 -14.19 -1.23
C ALA A 127 -5.79 -14.95 -2.43
N THR A 128 -6.43 -14.93 -3.60
CA THR A 128 -6.01 -15.69 -4.81
C THR A 128 -4.63 -15.30 -5.39
N GLY A 129 -3.88 -14.40 -4.75
CA GLY A 129 -2.53 -13.97 -5.14
C GLY A 129 -1.42 -14.19 -4.10
N ALA A 130 -1.71 -14.73 -2.91
CA ALA A 130 -0.72 -14.89 -1.84
C ALA A 130 -0.10 -16.31 -1.86
N SER A 131 1.18 -16.40 -2.21
CA SER A 131 1.99 -17.62 -2.11
C SER A 131 2.33 -17.91 -0.65
N SER A 132 1.91 -19.06 -0.15
CA SER A 132 2.10 -19.55 1.22
C SER A 132 3.57 -19.79 1.60
N SER A 133 4.02 -19.22 2.73
CA SER A 133 5.11 -19.78 3.52
C SER A 133 4.58 -20.12 4.92
N GLN A 134 4.50 -21.42 5.23
CA GLN A 134 4.01 -21.94 6.50
C GLN A 134 5.03 -21.76 7.63
N GLY A 135 4.57 -21.21 8.74
CA GLY A 135 5.25 -21.21 10.03
C GLY A 135 4.39 -20.53 11.09
N THR A 136 3.48 -21.28 11.73
CA THR A 136 2.59 -20.74 12.77
C THR A 136 3.39 -20.46 14.04
N MET A 137 3.65 -19.19 14.32
CA MET A 137 4.22 -18.70 15.59
C MET A 137 3.06 -18.21 16.47
N PRO A 138 2.60 -19.00 17.46
CA PRO A 138 1.43 -18.64 18.29
C PRO A 138 1.66 -17.42 19.19
N GLU A 139 2.93 -17.03 19.42
CA GLU A 139 3.29 -15.81 20.14
C GLU A 139 3.03 -14.56 19.28
N LEU A 140 3.13 -14.67 17.96
CA LEU A 140 2.91 -13.57 17.02
C LEU A 140 1.40 -13.27 16.85
N GLU A 141 0.55 -14.31 16.81
CA GLU A 141 -0.92 -14.17 16.76
C GLU A 141 -1.46 -13.36 17.94
N LYS A 142 -0.88 -13.57 19.13
CA LYS A 142 -1.33 -12.92 20.36
C LYS A 142 -0.90 -11.46 20.45
N VAL A 143 0.30 -11.15 19.94
CA VAL A 143 0.81 -9.78 19.79
C VAL A 143 0.01 -9.03 18.72
N LEU A 144 -0.27 -9.66 17.58
CA LEU A 144 -1.07 -9.09 16.49
C LEU A 144 -2.52 -8.75 16.90
N GLN A 145 -3.14 -9.60 17.73
CA GLN A 145 -4.49 -9.35 18.28
C GLN A 145 -4.54 -8.19 19.28
N GLU A 146 -3.43 -7.90 19.97
CA GLU A 146 -3.35 -6.78 20.92
C GLU A 146 -2.87 -5.46 20.25
N GLU A 147 -2.06 -5.53 19.19
CA GLU A 147 -1.43 -4.36 18.54
C GLU A 147 -2.23 -3.76 17.37
N LEU A 148 -3.09 -4.54 16.70
CA LEU A 148 -4.02 -4.03 15.68
C LEU A 148 -5.40 -3.74 16.26
N ASN A 149 -5.47 -3.15 17.46
CA ASN A 149 -6.73 -2.63 17.99
C ASN A 149 -7.16 -1.40 17.18
N VAL A 150 -7.71 -1.65 15.98
CA VAL A 150 -8.18 -0.61 15.08
C VAL A 150 -9.38 0.05 15.74
N ASP A 151 -9.18 1.28 16.20
CA ASP A 151 -10.23 2.07 16.80
C ASP A 151 -11.17 2.60 15.71
N PHE A 152 -12.41 2.11 15.74
CA PHE A 152 -13.49 2.53 14.83
C PHE A 152 -14.44 3.54 15.48
N SER A 153 -14.12 4.07 16.66
CA SER A 153 -14.97 4.98 17.45
C SER A 153 -15.46 6.19 16.64
N ASP A 154 -14.60 6.79 15.82
CA ASP A 154 -14.90 7.94 14.97
C ASP A 154 -15.37 7.58 13.54
N SER A 155 -15.63 6.29 13.26
CA SER A 155 -16.01 5.83 11.92
C SER A 155 -17.53 5.85 11.69
N LYS A 156 -17.94 6.18 10.46
CA LYS A 156 -19.34 6.07 9.98
C LYS A 156 -19.73 4.63 9.57
N LEU A 157 -18.86 3.66 9.82
CA LEU A 157 -19.08 2.27 9.43
C LEU A 157 -20.08 1.60 10.38
N ASN A 158 -20.97 0.79 9.82
CA ASN A 158 -21.82 -0.09 10.62
C ASN A 158 -21.03 -1.28 11.17
N GLU A 159 -21.62 -2.06 12.09
CA GLU A 159 -20.87 -3.13 12.77
C GLU A 159 -20.40 -4.24 11.82
N GLU A 160 -21.18 -4.54 10.79
CA GLU A 160 -20.82 -5.55 9.78
C GLU A 160 -19.64 -5.09 8.91
N GLN A 161 -19.63 -3.81 8.53
CA GLN A 161 -18.52 -3.19 7.80
C GLN A 161 -17.25 -3.13 8.65
N ARG A 162 -17.38 -2.86 9.96
CA ARG A 162 -16.25 -2.91 10.91
C ARG A 162 -15.70 -4.32 11.01
N ALA A 163 -16.55 -5.33 11.12
CA ALA A 163 -16.13 -6.74 11.15
C ALA A 163 -15.40 -7.15 9.86
N LEU A 164 -15.94 -6.78 8.69
CA LEU A 164 -15.30 -7.05 7.40
C LEU A 164 -13.93 -6.37 7.29
N LEU A 165 -13.84 -5.10 7.68
CA LEU A 165 -12.59 -4.34 7.61
C LEU A 165 -11.54 -4.88 8.57
N ARG A 166 -11.92 -5.26 9.80
CA ARG A 166 -11.01 -5.94 10.75
C ARG A 166 -10.45 -7.21 10.12
N SER A 167 -11.30 -8.06 9.58
CA SER A 167 -10.87 -9.32 8.97
C SER A 167 -9.96 -9.11 7.75
N LEU A 168 -10.19 -8.05 6.97
CA LEU A 168 -9.33 -7.70 5.84
C LEU A 168 -7.96 -7.18 6.30
N ILE A 169 -7.92 -6.36 7.36
CA ILE A 169 -6.67 -5.89 7.96
C ILE A 169 -5.87 -7.05 8.55
N GLU A 170 -6.54 -8.00 9.21
CA GLU A 170 -5.91 -9.23 9.72
C GLU A 170 -5.35 -10.09 8.58
N LEU A 171 -6.12 -10.26 7.49
CA LEU A 171 -5.70 -11.06 6.34
C LEU A 171 -4.44 -10.50 5.65
N PHE A 172 -4.32 -9.17 5.61
CA PHE A 172 -3.22 -8.47 4.94
C PHE A 172 -2.26 -7.80 5.92
N CYS A 173 -2.20 -8.27 7.16
CA CYS A 173 -1.37 -7.67 8.21
C CYS A 173 0.11 -7.62 7.81
N ASP A 174 0.56 -8.62 7.04
CA ASP A 174 1.91 -8.74 6.49
C ASP A 174 2.26 -7.67 5.43
N MET A 175 1.26 -7.01 4.83
CA MET A 175 1.48 -5.89 3.91
C MET A 175 1.84 -4.59 4.63
N PHE A 176 1.56 -4.49 5.93
CA PHE A 176 1.81 -3.29 6.71
C PHE A 176 3.15 -3.38 7.42
N VAL A 177 3.95 -2.32 7.27
CA VAL A 177 5.19 -2.16 8.04
C VAL A 177 4.85 -1.43 9.33
N GLU A 178 4.92 -2.14 10.44
CA GLU A 178 4.59 -1.61 11.77
C GLU A 178 5.53 -0.48 12.20
N THR A 179 6.82 -0.66 11.94
CA THR A 179 7.85 0.33 12.26
C THR A 179 8.79 0.52 11.08
N SER A 180 9.24 1.76 10.84
CA SER A 180 10.23 2.06 9.79
C SER A 180 11.56 1.32 9.97
N MET A 181 11.78 0.71 11.14
CA MET A 181 12.96 -0.06 11.51
C MET A 181 12.86 -1.54 11.12
N THR A 182 11.73 -2.01 10.60
CA THR A 182 11.56 -3.40 10.16
C THR A 182 10.94 -3.46 8.76
N PRO A 183 11.57 -2.82 7.75
CA PRO A 183 11.08 -2.92 6.39
C PRO A 183 11.14 -4.38 5.92
N GLY A 184 10.20 -4.75 5.04
CA GLY A 184 10.25 -6.04 4.36
C GLY A 184 11.56 -6.21 3.58
N ARG A 185 12.07 -7.45 3.53
CA ARG A 185 13.28 -7.81 2.78
C ARG A 185 12.92 -8.78 1.66
N THR A 186 13.55 -8.61 0.50
CA THR A 186 13.45 -9.54 -0.62
C THR A 186 14.85 -9.99 -1.06
N ASP A 187 15.00 -11.28 -1.34
CA ASP A 187 16.22 -11.84 -1.91
C ASP A 187 16.08 -12.11 -3.43
N LEU A 188 14.99 -11.63 -4.05
CA LEU A 188 14.73 -11.80 -5.49
C LEU A 188 15.72 -11.04 -6.38
N LEU A 189 16.29 -9.95 -5.88
CA LEU A 189 17.22 -9.10 -6.61
C LEU A 189 18.34 -8.62 -5.70
N GLN A 190 19.57 -8.74 -6.19
CA GLN A 190 20.73 -8.13 -5.57
C GLN A 190 21.20 -6.96 -6.43
N PHE A 191 21.32 -5.78 -5.83
CA PHE A 191 21.83 -4.59 -6.51
C PHE A 191 23.36 -4.57 -6.48
N SER A 192 23.97 -4.29 -7.63
CA SER A 192 25.40 -4.00 -7.77
C SER A 192 25.57 -2.58 -8.26
N VAL A 193 26.42 -1.81 -7.59
CA VAL A 193 26.75 -0.43 -7.98
C VAL A 193 28.11 -0.46 -8.67
N ASP A 194 28.12 -0.22 -9.98
CA ASP A 194 29.35 -0.11 -10.76
C ASP A 194 29.97 1.29 -10.60
N THR A 195 31.14 1.35 -9.95
CA THR A 195 31.90 2.59 -9.77
C THR A 195 32.83 2.91 -10.93
N GLY A 196 32.85 2.08 -11.99
CA GLY A 196 33.72 2.23 -13.14
C GLY A 196 35.20 2.30 -12.75
N THR A 197 35.91 3.30 -13.28
CA THR A 197 37.34 3.52 -13.00
C THR A 197 37.60 4.45 -11.82
N HIS A 198 36.59 4.78 -11.01
CA HIS A 198 36.73 5.76 -9.94
C HIS A 198 37.47 5.17 -8.73
N SER A 199 38.46 5.90 -8.21
CA SER A 199 39.20 5.51 -7.00
C SER A 199 38.35 5.69 -5.72
N PRO A 200 38.55 4.88 -4.67
CA PRO A 200 37.79 5.03 -3.43
C PRO A 200 37.92 6.41 -2.77
N ILE A 201 36.80 6.94 -2.27
CA ILE A 201 36.75 8.19 -1.50
C ILE A 201 36.57 7.84 -0.02
N LYS A 202 37.51 8.30 0.82
CA LYS A 202 37.46 8.13 2.28
C LYS A 202 37.40 9.49 2.98
N GLN A 203 36.24 9.83 3.49
CA GLN A 203 36.02 11.06 4.26
C GLN A 203 36.09 10.80 5.76
N ARG A 204 36.50 11.83 6.52
CA ARG A 204 36.56 11.75 7.99
C ARG A 204 35.17 12.00 8.59
N PRO A 205 34.76 11.28 9.64
CA PRO A 205 33.53 11.56 10.37
C PRO A 205 33.48 13.01 10.90
N TYR A 206 32.29 13.59 10.95
CA TYR A 206 32.10 14.90 11.58
C TYR A 206 32.23 14.81 13.10
N ARG A 207 32.60 15.94 13.71
CA ARG A 207 32.55 16.07 15.17
C ARG A 207 31.09 16.25 15.57
N VAL A 208 30.63 15.41 16.49
CA VAL A 208 29.31 15.47 17.09
C VAL A 208 29.42 15.84 18.58
N SER A 209 28.38 16.46 19.13
CA SER A 209 28.26 16.63 20.57
C SER A 209 28.07 15.30 21.28
N LYS A 210 28.22 15.25 22.60
CA LYS A 210 28.01 14.02 23.38
C LYS A 210 26.60 13.46 23.18
N ALA A 211 25.57 14.32 23.26
CA ALA A 211 24.18 13.90 23.10
C ALA A 211 23.91 13.33 21.70
N GLU A 212 24.46 13.94 20.65
CA GLU A 212 24.34 13.43 19.28
C GLU A 212 25.09 12.11 19.11
N GLY A 213 26.27 11.97 19.73
CA GLY A 213 27.04 10.72 19.74
C GLY A 213 26.31 9.57 20.43
N ASP A 214 25.67 9.83 21.57
CA ASP A 214 24.90 8.83 22.31
C ASP A 214 23.70 8.32 21.48
N VAL A 215 23.01 9.22 20.77
CA VAL A 215 21.92 8.87 19.85
C VAL A 215 22.42 8.07 18.65
N MET A 216 23.51 8.51 18.03
CA MET A 216 24.12 7.83 16.88
C MET A 216 24.56 6.41 17.23
N GLU A 217 25.19 6.21 18.38
CA GLU A 217 25.61 4.87 18.83
C GLU A 217 24.42 3.95 19.08
N ALA A 218 23.36 4.46 19.73
CA ALA A 218 22.14 3.69 19.96
C ALA A 218 21.49 3.24 18.64
N GLU A 219 21.43 4.13 17.64
CA GLU A 219 20.89 3.82 16.32
C GLU A 219 21.74 2.78 15.57
N ILE A 220 23.07 2.90 15.61
CA ILE A 220 24.00 1.92 15.03
C ILE A 220 23.81 0.53 15.66
N GLN A 221 23.73 0.45 16.99
CA GLN A 221 23.52 -0.83 17.69
C GLN A 221 22.16 -1.45 17.32
N GLN A 222 21.13 -0.62 17.16
CA GLN A 222 19.82 -1.09 16.73
C GLN A 222 19.86 -1.66 15.31
N TYR A 223 20.48 -0.96 14.34
CA TYR A 223 20.61 -1.48 12.98
C TYR A 223 21.50 -2.73 12.89
N LEU A 224 22.53 -2.84 13.72
CA LEU A 224 23.34 -4.07 13.82
C LEU A 224 22.52 -5.24 14.34
N LYS A 225 21.71 -5.02 15.39
CA LYS A 225 20.82 -6.04 15.97
C LYS A 225 19.77 -6.52 14.96
N LEU A 226 19.25 -5.60 14.14
CA LEU A 226 18.31 -5.89 13.06
C LEU A 226 18.96 -6.53 11.83
N GLY A 227 20.30 -6.55 11.75
CA GLY A 227 21.04 -7.09 10.62
C GLY A 227 20.97 -6.24 9.36
N HIS A 228 20.54 -4.97 9.46
CA HIS A 228 20.49 -4.03 8.33
C HIS A 228 21.88 -3.56 7.90
N ILE A 229 22.81 -3.50 8.86
CA ILE A 229 24.20 -3.09 8.64
C ILE A 229 25.14 -4.13 9.22
N ARG A 230 26.40 -4.11 8.78
CA ARG A 230 27.47 -4.95 9.30
C ARG A 230 28.79 -4.17 9.38
N PRO A 231 29.73 -4.54 10.27
CA PRO A 231 31.08 -4.01 10.21
C PRO A 231 31.74 -4.31 8.85
N SER A 232 32.47 -3.34 8.31
CA SER A 232 33.23 -3.47 7.07
C SER A 232 34.56 -2.72 7.19
N THR A 233 35.57 -3.17 6.43
CA THR A 233 36.88 -2.51 6.28
C THR A 233 37.03 -1.83 4.91
N SER A 234 35.93 -1.32 4.35
CA SER A 234 35.89 -0.73 3.01
C SER A 234 36.87 0.45 2.85
N PRO A 235 37.50 0.59 1.67
CA PRO A 235 38.27 1.79 1.34
C PRO A 235 37.37 3.02 1.10
N TRP A 236 36.06 2.83 0.98
CA TRP A 236 35.06 3.90 0.87
C TRP A 236 34.50 4.28 2.24
N ALA A 237 34.38 5.57 2.53
CA ALA A 237 33.71 6.05 3.73
C ALA A 237 33.10 7.44 3.51
N SER A 238 31.84 7.61 3.91
CA SER A 238 31.12 8.88 3.97
C SER A 238 30.81 9.22 5.43
N PRO A 239 30.88 10.49 5.85
CA PRO A 239 30.55 10.87 7.22
C PRO A 239 29.04 10.80 7.47
N VAL A 240 28.66 10.49 8.71
CA VAL A 240 27.27 10.53 9.17
C VAL A 240 26.89 11.95 9.57
N LEU A 241 25.70 12.39 9.17
CA LEU A 241 25.12 13.68 9.55
C LEU A 241 24.04 13.48 10.61
N MET A 242 24.01 14.35 11.62
CA MET A 242 22.94 14.35 12.63
C MET A 242 21.96 15.48 12.31
N ILE A 243 20.69 15.14 12.17
CA ILE A 243 19.61 16.07 11.81
C ILE A 243 18.67 16.23 12.99
N ARG A 244 18.32 17.49 13.29
CA ARG A 244 17.23 17.82 14.23
C ARG A 244 15.91 17.87 13.47
N LYS A 245 14.96 17.04 13.87
CA LYS A 245 13.59 17.04 13.37
C LYS A 245 12.76 18.15 14.04
N PRO A 246 11.65 18.59 13.41
CA PRO A 246 10.79 19.63 13.97
C PRO A 246 10.16 19.30 15.33
N ASP A 247 9.98 18.00 15.62
CA ASP A 247 9.49 17.47 16.90
C ASP A 247 10.55 17.52 18.02
N GLY A 248 11.77 18.01 17.72
CA GLY A 248 12.89 18.06 18.66
C GLY A 248 13.72 16.78 18.71
N GLY A 249 13.34 15.74 17.95
CA GLY A 249 14.11 14.51 17.81
C GLY A 249 15.43 14.72 17.06
N ILE A 250 16.43 13.90 17.36
CA ILE A 250 17.69 13.84 16.61
C ILE A 250 17.74 12.50 15.89
N VAL A 251 18.01 12.50 14.59
CA VAL A 251 18.21 11.28 13.79
C VAL A 251 19.50 11.37 13.00
N SER A 252 20.14 10.24 12.73
CA SER A 252 21.19 10.22 11.72
C SER A 252 20.59 10.24 10.32
N ASP A 253 21.21 10.98 9.41
CA ASP A 253 20.93 10.96 7.98
C ASP A 253 22.19 10.51 7.25
N SER A 254 22.10 9.34 6.61
CA SER A 254 23.18 8.74 5.83
C SER A 254 22.62 7.68 4.90
N ALA A 255 22.94 7.80 3.61
CA ALA A 255 22.95 6.65 2.71
C ALA A 255 24.14 5.76 3.08
N LEU A 256 23.96 4.84 4.02
CA LEU A 256 24.99 3.88 4.41
C LEU A 256 25.10 2.75 3.37
N ILE A 257 25.49 3.08 2.13
CA ILE A 257 25.91 2.06 1.16
C ILE A 257 27.43 1.95 1.28
N ILE A 258 27.88 1.17 2.27
CA ILE A 258 29.28 0.76 2.35
C ILE A 258 29.34 -0.69 1.87
N GLY A 259 29.38 -0.85 0.55
CA GLY A 259 29.63 -2.14 -0.08
C GLY A 259 31.07 -2.59 0.18
N ASP A 260 31.25 -3.86 0.52
CA ASP A 260 32.57 -4.48 0.46
C ASP A 260 33.01 -4.55 -1.00
N SER A 261 34.15 -3.93 -1.29
CA SER A 261 34.90 -4.17 -2.51
C SER A 261 35.52 -5.56 -2.41
N THR A 262 34.73 -6.60 -2.66
CA THR A 262 35.28 -7.92 -2.94
C THR A 262 35.73 -7.92 -4.40
N ARG A 263 37.05 -7.89 -4.58
CA ARG A 263 37.69 -8.36 -5.82
C ARG A 263 37.60 -9.88 -5.87
#